data_AF-A0A8C4NII3-F1
#
_entry.id   AF-A0A8C4NII3-F1
#
_cell.length_a   1.000
_cell.length_b   1.000
_cell.length_c   1.000
_cell.angle_alpha   90.00
_cell.angle_beta   90.00
_cell.angle_gamma   90.00
#
_symmetry.space_group_name_H-M   'P 1'
#
loop_
_entity.id
_entity.type
_entity.pdbx_description
1 polymer ?
#
loop_
_entity_poly.entity_id
_entity_poly.type
_entity_poly.pdbx_seq_one_letter_code
_entity_poly.pdbx_strand_id
1 'polypeptide(L)'
;MAPFLNEVDKLKLEKIKECAEGVELAGAGGKVQTVAHKSTGAKVAVTADGASSGLKTAKAEKPAGSAKFGGPSKKPGGGGLKKTGGVSAKPKKAAEIKEEMNEQELSLEVCEEKAAAVISASCLHQLDSSNWKERVASMEEFIKAVEDTDQANLPCQALVRILAKKPGWKDNNFQVIQLKVRAAGLLAQKGSFSKTSGRVVLEGLPEKLGDAKSGVHARESLCSVASACGLPWTAEEVFNSVFSQKNPKNQAEALGWLSAAIKDFGFAGFNVKFFLTHIKVALAAQSPAVRTAAVSLVGVIYMYMGPRFRTFFEDEKQALLTQIDAEFEKVKGQAPPAPTRGVAFRRSYENVCDVDDGGGGGGGGGAGGREKADEDVEEDGDIVEDLLPRTDISSKITNELVTKLSDKNWKIRKEGLDEVVGILNEAKFITPAIGELQLALRSRLSDSNKILVRLGVLVLA
;
A
#
# COMPACT_ATOMS: atom_id res chain seq x y z
N MET A 1 -25.07 -9.00 -44.38
CA MET A 1 -24.92 -8.10 -43.20
C MET A 1 -26.21 -7.30 -42.97
N ALA A 2 -27.37 -7.98 -42.93
CA ALA A 2 -28.68 -7.31 -43.00
C ALA A 2 -29.80 -8.02 -42.19
N PRO A 3 -29.57 -8.36 -40.90
CA PRO A 3 -30.72 -8.37 -39.99
C PRO A 3 -30.49 -7.70 -38.62
N PHE A 4 -29.41 -6.93 -38.39
CA PHE A 4 -29.13 -6.31 -37.07
C PHE A 4 -28.94 -4.78 -37.11
N LEU A 5 -29.66 -4.06 -37.98
CA LEU A 5 -29.52 -2.60 -38.14
C LEU A 5 -30.83 -1.83 -37.90
N ASN A 6 -31.74 -2.34 -37.07
CA ASN A 6 -32.98 -1.61 -36.75
C ASN A 6 -32.90 -0.73 -35.48
N GLU A 7 -31.73 -0.62 -34.83
CA GLU A 7 -31.51 0.28 -33.70
C GLU A 7 -30.24 1.14 -33.84
N VAL A 8 -29.82 1.44 -35.08
CA VAL A 8 -28.69 2.34 -35.31
C VAL A 8 -29.19 3.68 -35.83
N ASP A 9 -28.87 4.71 -35.06
CA ASP A 9 -29.19 6.11 -35.32
C ASP A 9 -28.73 6.55 -36.73
N LYS A 10 -29.55 7.33 -37.43
CA LYS A 10 -29.42 7.62 -38.88
C LYS A 10 -28.06 8.25 -39.23
N LEU A 11 -27.49 9.02 -38.29
CA LEU A 11 -26.18 9.66 -38.41
C LEU A 11 -24.99 8.68 -38.37
N LYS A 12 -25.16 7.52 -37.72
CA LYS A 12 -24.12 6.48 -37.60
C LYS A 12 -24.09 5.57 -38.83
N LEU A 13 -25.26 5.34 -39.45
CA LEU A 13 -25.39 4.61 -40.72
C LEU A 13 -24.72 5.35 -41.88
N GLU A 14 -24.81 6.68 -41.94
CA GLU A 14 -24.12 7.49 -42.95
C GLU A 14 -22.60 7.45 -42.79
N LYS A 15 -22.09 7.53 -41.55
CA LYS A 15 -20.64 7.40 -41.27
C LYS A 15 -20.08 6.01 -41.56
N ILE A 16 -20.88 4.96 -41.39
CA ILE A 16 -20.48 3.58 -41.74
C ILE A 16 -20.43 3.41 -43.26
N LYS A 17 -21.34 4.01 -44.01
CA LYS A 17 -21.30 4.03 -45.49
C LYS A 17 -20.09 4.81 -46.02
N GLU A 18 -19.82 5.98 -45.46
CA GLU A 18 -18.66 6.80 -45.83
C GLU A 18 -17.32 6.09 -45.56
N CYS A 19 -17.21 5.35 -44.46
CA CYS A 19 -16.01 4.56 -44.16
C CYS A 19 -15.89 3.27 -45.01
N ALA A 20 -17.00 2.74 -45.51
CA ALA A 20 -17.00 1.52 -46.34
C ALA A 20 -16.67 1.82 -47.82
N GLU A 21 -16.95 3.03 -48.31
CA GLU A 21 -16.55 3.48 -49.66
C GLU A 21 -15.06 3.81 -49.77
N GLY A 22 -14.34 3.92 -48.65
CA GLY A 22 -12.91 4.25 -48.61
C GLY A 22 -11.93 3.06 -48.60
N VAL A 23 -12.41 1.81 -48.69
CA VAL A 23 -11.56 0.61 -48.60
C VAL A 23 -11.48 -0.11 -49.95
N GLU A 24 -10.48 0.26 -50.76
CA GLU A 24 -9.96 -0.61 -51.83
C GLU A 24 -8.79 -1.45 -51.28
N LEU A 25 -8.84 -2.76 -51.53
CA LEU A 25 -7.78 -3.71 -51.16
C LEU A 25 -6.68 -3.76 -52.24
N ALA A 26 -5.44 -3.90 -51.74
CA ALA A 26 -4.16 -3.60 -52.38
C ALA A 26 -3.76 -4.41 -53.63
N GLY A 27 -2.87 -3.82 -54.44
CA GLY A 27 -2.12 -4.50 -55.49
C GLY A 27 -0.67 -4.00 -55.65
N ALA A 28 0.28 -4.78 -55.12
CA ALA A 28 1.64 -5.03 -55.60
C ALA A 28 2.68 -3.90 -55.77
N GLY A 29 3.72 -3.95 -54.92
CA GLY A 29 5.13 -3.77 -55.32
C GLY A 29 5.67 -2.35 -55.40
N GLY A 30 6.72 -2.04 -54.64
CA GLY A 30 7.54 -0.85 -54.92
C GLY A 30 8.25 -0.25 -53.72
N LYS A 31 9.54 0.02 -53.92
CA LYS A 31 10.53 0.59 -53.00
C LYS A 31 10.32 2.11 -52.76
N VAL A 32 10.83 2.57 -51.61
CA VAL A 32 11.62 3.82 -51.38
C VAL A 32 10.91 5.14 -50.97
N GLN A 33 11.56 5.76 -49.97
CA GLN A 33 11.67 7.17 -49.55
C GLN A 33 10.53 7.89 -48.83
N THR A 34 10.81 8.20 -47.56
CA THR A 34 10.21 9.28 -46.79
C THR A 34 10.81 10.63 -47.24
N VAL A 35 9.94 11.53 -47.74
CA VAL A 35 10.27 12.94 -47.97
C VAL A 35 9.44 13.77 -47.01
N ALA A 36 10.12 14.62 -46.23
CA ALA A 36 9.52 15.65 -45.42
C ALA A 36 9.20 16.89 -46.27
N HIS A 37 8.09 17.60 -45.98
CA HIS A 37 8.04 18.98 -45.45
C HIS A 37 6.76 19.73 -45.80
N LYS A 38 6.24 20.46 -44.79
CA LYS A 38 5.63 21.83 -44.83
C LYS A 38 4.40 22.03 -45.75
N SER A 39 3.50 22.98 -45.58
CA SER A 39 3.12 24.04 -44.62
C SER A 39 1.96 24.74 -45.32
N THR A 40 1.00 25.32 -44.59
CA THR A 40 0.49 26.70 -44.82
C THR A 40 -0.77 26.94 -44.01
N GLY A 41 -0.84 28.10 -43.35
CA GLY A 41 -2.08 28.64 -42.78
C GLY A 41 -2.52 29.93 -43.48
N ALA A 42 -3.76 30.34 -43.23
CA ALA A 42 -4.31 31.72 -43.23
C ALA A 42 -5.82 31.60 -42.86
N LYS A 43 -6.33 32.17 -41.75
CA LYS A 43 -6.96 33.52 -41.56
C LYS A 43 -7.96 33.88 -42.68
N VAL A 44 -9.20 34.34 -42.41
CA VAL A 44 -9.58 35.67 -41.89
C VAL A 44 -11.02 35.67 -41.30
N ALA A 45 -11.25 36.67 -40.43
CA ALA A 45 -12.41 37.20 -39.68
C ALA A 45 -13.79 37.34 -40.41
N VAL A 46 -14.93 37.68 -39.77
CA VAL A 46 -15.37 39.06 -39.37
C VAL A 46 -16.77 39.05 -38.63
N THR A 47 -16.90 39.83 -37.52
CA THR A 47 -18.07 40.54 -36.88
C THR A 47 -19.35 39.81 -36.40
N ALA A 48 -20.21 40.29 -35.49
CA ALA A 48 -20.31 41.35 -34.44
C ALA A 48 -21.65 41.12 -33.66
N ASP A 49 -21.80 41.76 -32.49
CA ASP A 49 -23.02 42.13 -31.68
C ASP A 49 -24.38 41.40 -31.86
N GLY A 50 -25.21 41.10 -30.85
CA GLY A 50 -25.47 41.74 -29.56
C GLY A 50 -27.01 41.91 -29.39
N ALA A 51 -27.52 41.65 -28.18
CA ALA A 51 -28.84 42.03 -27.61
C ALA A 51 -30.06 41.08 -27.68
N SER A 52 -30.88 41.27 -26.64
CA SER A 52 -31.79 40.37 -25.90
C SER A 52 -33.29 40.51 -26.17
N SER A 53 -34.08 39.48 -25.80
CA SER A 53 -35.32 39.55 -24.98
C SER A 53 -35.89 38.10 -24.86
N GLY A 54 -36.50 37.59 -23.79
CA GLY A 54 -36.98 38.10 -22.51
C GLY A 54 -38.39 37.52 -22.24
N LEU A 55 -38.59 36.81 -21.12
CA LEU A 55 -39.80 36.61 -20.27
C LEU A 55 -39.77 35.21 -19.59
N LYS A 56 -40.18 34.95 -18.35
CA LYS A 56 -40.49 35.70 -17.11
C LYS A 56 -40.88 34.64 -16.03
N THR A 57 -40.98 35.10 -14.78
CA THR A 57 -41.58 34.51 -13.54
C THR A 57 -40.61 33.82 -12.58
N ALA A 58 -40.70 33.97 -11.25
CA ALA A 58 -41.24 35.01 -10.37
C ALA A 58 -40.69 34.74 -8.94
N LYS A 59 -40.70 35.79 -8.14
CA LYS A 59 -40.02 36.06 -6.85
C LYS A 59 -40.77 35.49 -5.64
N ALA A 60 -40.08 35.24 -4.52
CA ALA A 60 -40.61 35.42 -3.16
C ALA A 60 -39.48 35.79 -2.17
N GLU A 61 -39.76 36.73 -1.27
CA GLU A 61 -38.81 37.49 -0.44
C GLU A 61 -39.23 37.45 1.05
N LYS A 62 -38.23 37.64 1.93
CA LYS A 62 -38.24 38.20 3.32
C LYS A 62 -38.58 37.29 4.53
N PRO A 63 -38.21 37.68 5.79
CA PRO A 63 -37.31 38.76 6.26
C PRO A 63 -36.28 38.36 7.36
N ALA A 64 -35.45 39.34 7.76
CA ALA A 64 -34.53 39.33 8.89
C ALA A 64 -35.22 39.48 10.26
N GLY A 65 -34.57 38.99 11.33
CA GLY A 65 -34.94 39.25 12.73
C GLY A 65 -33.77 38.97 13.69
N SER A 66 -33.36 40.00 14.42
CA SER A 66 -32.34 40.00 15.48
C SER A 66 -32.95 39.78 16.87
N ALA A 67 -32.31 39.01 17.74
CA ALA A 67 -32.48 39.11 19.20
C ALA A 67 -31.22 38.61 19.96
N LYS A 68 -30.83 39.37 20.98
CA LYS A 68 -29.73 39.15 21.94
C LYS A 68 -30.15 38.24 23.12
N PHE A 69 -29.17 37.91 23.96
CA PHE A 69 -29.12 37.30 25.32
C PHE A 69 -28.52 35.88 25.32
N GLY A 70 -27.48 35.52 26.08
CA GLY A 70 -26.64 36.23 27.05
C GLY A 70 -25.64 35.27 27.72
N GLY A 71 -24.50 35.79 28.20
CA GLY A 71 -23.77 35.27 29.37
C GLY A 71 -22.71 34.16 29.18
N PRO A 72 -21.41 34.44 29.45
CA PRO A 72 -20.33 33.45 29.44
C PRO A 72 -20.06 32.87 30.84
N SER A 73 -19.76 31.57 30.94
CA SER A 73 -19.27 30.94 32.18
C SER A 73 -17.82 30.51 32.08
N LYS A 74 -17.11 30.84 33.15
CA LYS A 74 -15.66 30.91 33.32
C LYS A 74 -14.99 29.53 33.49
N LYS A 75 -13.70 29.48 33.12
CA LYS A 75 -12.67 28.62 33.74
C LYS A 75 -12.64 28.80 35.27
N PRO A 76 -12.00 27.86 35.98
CA PRO A 76 -10.84 28.30 36.76
C PRO A 76 -9.62 27.43 36.49
N GLY A 77 -8.47 28.11 36.42
CA GLY A 77 -7.15 27.49 36.43
C GLY A 77 -6.56 27.41 37.84
N GLY A 78 -5.38 26.77 37.88
CA GLY A 78 -4.47 26.68 39.02
C GLY A 78 -3.66 25.39 38.82
N GLY A 79 -2.36 25.37 38.51
CA GLY A 79 -1.29 26.27 38.92
C GLY A 79 -0.63 25.68 40.16
N GLY A 80 0.48 24.96 40.01
CA GLY A 80 1.23 24.39 41.13
C GLY A 80 2.51 23.67 40.73
N LEU A 81 3.61 24.42 40.58
CA LEU A 81 4.97 23.89 40.62
C LEU A 81 5.30 23.39 42.03
N LYS A 82 5.97 22.24 42.13
CA LYS A 82 6.95 21.98 43.22
C LYS A 82 8.03 21.01 42.74
N LYS A 83 9.26 21.52 42.73
CA LYS A 83 10.51 20.75 42.72
C LYS A 83 10.73 20.13 44.12
N THR A 84 11.19 18.89 44.17
CA THR A 84 12.23 18.41 45.11
C THR A 84 12.91 17.19 44.50
N GLY A 85 14.25 17.19 44.50
CA GLY A 85 15.09 16.13 43.92
C GLY A 85 15.30 14.92 44.84
N GLY A 86 16.09 13.97 44.34
CA GLY A 86 16.60 12.84 45.13
C GLY A 86 17.09 11.70 44.23
N VAL A 87 18.41 11.58 44.13
CA VAL A 87 19.20 10.61 43.34
C VAL A 87 19.03 9.17 43.83
N SER A 88 19.04 8.18 42.92
CA SER A 88 19.73 6.89 43.13
C SER A 88 19.90 6.12 41.81
N ALA A 89 21.15 5.72 41.55
CA ALA A 89 21.63 5.08 40.34
C ALA A 89 21.63 3.54 40.44
N LYS A 90 21.33 2.86 39.32
CA LYS A 90 22.09 1.66 38.86
C LYS A 90 21.74 1.34 37.38
N PRO A 91 22.70 0.87 36.56
CA PRO A 91 22.60 0.90 35.12
C PRO A 91 21.91 -0.36 34.59
N LYS A 92 20.95 -0.20 33.68
CA LYS A 92 20.49 -1.27 32.79
C LYS A 92 20.76 -0.84 31.36
N LYS A 93 21.53 -1.69 30.69
CA LYS A 93 21.90 -1.71 29.27
C LYS A 93 20.66 -1.39 28.43
N ALA A 94 20.64 -0.23 27.77
CA ALA A 94 19.57 0.16 26.87
C ALA A 94 19.81 -0.52 25.52
N ALA A 95 18.92 -1.44 25.17
CA ALA A 95 18.68 -1.78 23.78
C ALA A 95 17.96 -0.57 23.16
N GLU A 96 18.50 0.00 22.09
CA GLU A 96 17.83 1.04 21.30
C GLU A 96 16.59 0.44 20.63
N ILE A 97 15.45 0.61 21.30
CA ILE A 97 14.16 0.61 20.62
C ILE A 97 14.04 2.00 20.01
N LYS A 98 14.15 2.11 18.69
CA LYS A 98 13.76 3.32 17.97
C LYS A 98 12.32 3.66 18.36
N GLU A 99 12.15 4.71 19.15
CA GLU A 99 10.85 5.29 19.45
C GLU A 99 10.13 5.56 18.13
N GLU A 100 8.88 5.10 18.01
CA GLU A 100 7.99 5.60 16.98
C GLU A 100 7.92 7.13 17.14
N MET A 101 8.54 7.87 16.23
CA MET A 101 8.47 9.33 16.17
C MET A 101 7.02 9.76 15.93
N ASN A 102 6.23 9.86 17.00
CA ASN A 102 4.91 10.47 16.99
C ASN A 102 5.08 11.99 17.00
N GLU A 103 5.33 12.55 15.82
CA GLU A 103 5.54 13.98 15.61
C GLU A 103 4.19 14.71 15.61
N GLN A 104 4.08 15.76 16.45
CA GLN A 104 2.91 16.62 16.50
C GLN A 104 2.75 17.38 15.17
N GLU A 105 1.52 17.45 14.66
CA GLU A 105 1.21 18.08 13.37
C GLU A 105 1.38 19.61 13.43
N LEU A 106 2.30 20.14 12.62
CA LEU A 106 2.56 21.59 12.49
C LEU A 106 1.44 22.32 11.73
N SER A 107 1.12 23.56 12.10
CA SER A 107 0.21 24.39 11.29
C SER A 107 0.89 24.82 9.97
N LEU A 108 0.09 25.19 8.96
CA LEU A 108 0.62 25.62 7.66
C LEU A 108 1.53 26.85 7.77
N GLU A 109 1.19 27.81 8.63
CA GLU A 109 1.99 29.03 8.87
C GLU A 109 3.38 28.69 9.42
N VAL A 110 3.45 27.77 10.39
CA VAL A 110 4.72 27.30 10.95
C VAL A 110 5.50 26.45 9.93
N CYS A 111 4.80 25.75 9.03
CA CYS A 111 5.45 25.03 7.94
C CYS A 111 6.11 26.00 6.95
N GLU A 112 5.49 27.13 6.63
CA GLU A 112 6.08 28.15 5.75
C GLU A 112 7.34 28.78 6.35
N GLU A 113 7.28 29.13 7.64
CA GLU A 113 8.44 29.67 8.36
C GLU A 113 9.62 28.69 8.40
N LYS A 114 9.35 27.41 8.71
CA LYS A 114 10.38 26.37 8.73
C LYS A 114 10.90 26.05 7.33
N ALA A 115 10.04 26.03 6.31
CA ALA A 115 10.44 25.79 4.94
C ALA A 115 11.37 26.90 4.42
N ALA A 116 11.21 28.15 4.87
CA ALA A 116 12.07 29.27 4.50
C ALA A 116 13.54 29.10 4.90
N ALA A 117 13.87 28.15 5.78
CA ALA A 117 15.26 27.78 6.10
C ALA A 117 15.94 26.97 4.98
N VAL A 118 15.16 26.37 4.07
CA VAL A 118 15.64 25.49 3.00
C VAL A 118 15.34 26.06 1.62
N ILE A 119 14.15 26.59 1.42
CA ILE A 119 13.69 27.13 0.13
C ILE A 119 13.51 28.65 0.20
N SER A 120 13.79 29.33 -0.92
CA SER A 120 13.68 30.78 -0.99
C SER A 120 12.22 31.26 -0.88
N ALA A 121 12.02 32.51 -0.45
CA ALA A 121 10.70 33.14 -0.46
C ALA A 121 10.10 33.22 -1.89
N SER A 122 10.95 33.37 -2.90
CA SER A 122 10.55 33.34 -4.30
C SER A 122 10.03 31.96 -4.70
N CYS A 123 10.71 30.88 -4.29
CA CYS A 123 10.26 29.51 -4.50
C CYS A 123 8.86 29.31 -3.91
N LEU A 124 8.65 29.66 -2.63
CA LEU A 124 7.35 29.54 -1.95
C LEU A 124 6.21 30.25 -2.69
N HIS A 125 6.43 31.48 -3.16
CA HIS A 125 5.43 32.27 -3.88
C HIS A 125 5.17 31.75 -5.31
N GLN A 126 6.15 31.11 -5.93
CA GLN A 126 5.99 30.59 -7.29
C GLN A 126 5.27 29.23 -7.33
N LEU A 127 5.16 28.52 -6.20
CA LEU A 127 4.48 27.21 -6.13
C LEU A 127 2.97 27.26 -6.41
N ASP A 128 2.32 28.40 -6.19
CA ASP A 128 0.89 28.63 -6.47
C ASP A 128 0.67 29.61 -7.64
N SER A 129 1.72 29.95 -8.38
CA SER A 129 1.62 30.80 -9.57
C SER A 129 0.63 30.23 -10.58
N SER A 130 -0.14 31.10 -11.21
CA SER A 130 -1.02 30.73 -12.32
C SER A 130 -0.22 30.21 -13.53
N ASN A 131 1.03 30.65 -13.69
CA ASN A 131 1.93 30.22 -14.74
C ASN A 131 2.61 28.89 -14.38
N TRP A 132 2.22 27.81 -15.06
CA TRP A 132 2.76 26.48 -14.78
C TRP A 132 4.27 26.36 -14.98
N LYS A 133 4.89 27.20 -15.82
CA LYS A 133 6.35 27.20 -16.01
C LYS A 133 7.09 27.74 -14.79
N GLU A 134 6.52 28.75 -14.12
CA GLU A 134 7.05 29.26 -12.85
C GLU A 134 6.92 28.18 -11.77
N ARG A 135 5.80 27.45 -11.74
CA ARG A 135 5.65 26.30 -10.82
C ARG A 135 6.67 25.20 -11.09
N VAL A 136 6.99 24.90 -12.36
CA VAL A 136 8.04 23.94 -12.72
C VAL A 136 9.40 24.41 -12.23
N ALA A 137 9.79 25.65 -12.55
CA ALA A 137 11.08 26.21 -12.12
C ALA A 137 11.21 26.22 -10.59
N SER A 138 10.15 26.61 -9.88
CA SER A 138 10.10 26.58 -8.42
C SER A 138 10.22 25.16 -7.86
N MET A 139 9.59 24.17 -8.49
CA MET A 139 9.74 22.77 -8.08
C MET A 139 11.13 22.19 -8.35
N GLU A 140 11.81 22.63 -9.42
CA GLU A 140 13.20 22.27 -9.69
C GLU A 140 14.15 22.88 -8.65
N GLU A 141 13.95 24.16 -8.31
CA GLU A 141 14.66 24.83 -7.21
C GLU A 141 14.41 24.12 -5.88
N PHE A 142 13.16 23.77 -5.59
CA PHE A 142 12.78 23.03 -4.38
C PHE A 142 13.53 21.70 -4.27
N ILE A 143 13.53 20.90 -5.34
CA ILE A 143 14.24 19.61 -5.35
C ILE A 143 15.72 19.82 -5.12
N LYS A 144 16.34 20.78 -5.81
CA LYS A 144 17.76 21.09 -5.65
C LYS A 144 18.10 21.53 -4.23
N ALA A 145 17.29 22.38 -3.63
CA ALA A 145 17.47 22.81 -2.24
C ALA A 145 17.43 21.63 -1.26
N VAL A 146 16.53 20.66 -1.48
CA VAL A 146 16.47 19.43 -0.68
C VAL A 146 17.68 18.53 -0.94
N GLU A 147 18.18 18.45 -2.17
CA GLU A 147 19.40 17.72 -2.53
C GLU A 147 20.64 18.34 -1.84
N ASP A 148 20.72 19.67 -1.76
CA ASP A 148 21.87 20.40 -1.21
C ASP A 148 21.84 20.53 0.33
N THR A 149 20.68 20.35 0.97
CA THR A 149 20.55 20.48 2.43
C THR A 149 20.86 19.17 3.15
N ASP A 150 21.59 19.27 4.27
CA ASP A 150 21.90 18.14 5.15
C ASP A 150 20.66 17.60 5.86
N GLN A 151 20.66 16.28 6.11
CA GLN A 151 19.54 15.58 6.75
C GLN A 151 19.11 16.19 8.10
N ALA A 152 20.05 16.64 8.93
CA ALA A 152 19.75 17.22 10.25
C ALA A 152 19.02 18.58 10.16
N ASN A 153 19.16 19.27 9.04
CA ASN A 153 18.62 20.61 8.82
C ASN A 153 17.36 20.60 7.94
N LEU A 154 16.91 19.43 7.48
CA LEU A 154 15.72 19.30 6.63
C LEU A 154 14.43 19.25 7.48
N PRO A 155 13.56 20.27 7.44
CA PRO A 155 12.28 20.24 8.13
C PRO A 155 11.26 19.46 7.29
N CYS A 156 11.35 18.13 7.29
CA CYS A 156 10.61 17.26 6.38
C CYS A 156 9.09 17.44 6.46
N GLN A 157 8.52 17.50 7.66
CA GLN A 157 7.08 17.69 7.83
C GLN A 157 6.61 19.01 7.22
N ALA A 158 7.40 20.09 7.39
CA ALA A 158 7.10 21.39 6.80
C ALA A 158 7.15 21.33 5.28
N LEU A 159 8.23 20.80 4.70
CA LEU A 159 8.43 20.70 3.26
C LEU A 159 7.34 19.84 2.58
N VAL A 160 6.95 18.72 3.18
CA VAL A 160 5.86 17.88 2.69
C VAL A 160 4.51 18.62 2.72
N ARG A 161 4.23 19.37 3.78
CA ARG A 161 3.01 20.20 3.87
C ARG A 161 2.99 21.30 2.82
N ILE A 162 4.13 21.92 2.52
CA ILE A 162 4.26 22.89 1.43
C ILE A 162 3.98 22.24 0.07
N LEU A 163 4.47 21.02 -0.19
CA LEU A 163 4.15 20.30 -1.44
C LEU A 163 2.65 20.04 -1.61
N ALA A 164 1.97 19.72 -0.50
CA ALA A 164 0.53 19.47 -0.46
C ALA A 164 -0.34 20.75 -0.50
N LYS A 165 0.23 21.93 -0.27
CA LYS A 165 -0.47 23.22 -0.37
C LYS A 165 -1.03 23.41 -1.79
N LYS A 166 -2.25 23.96 -1.88
CA LYS A 166 -2.98 24.19 -3.14
C LYS A 166 -2.07 24.87 -4.18
N PRO A 167 -2.02 24.39 -5.44
CA PRO A 167 -2.87 23.36 -6.04
C PRO A 167 -2.54 21.91 -5.62
N GLY A 168 -1.45 21.70 -4.89
CA GLY A 168 -1.11 20.43 -4.22
C GLY A 168 -0.97 19.28 -5.20
N TRP A 169 -1.55 18.14 -4.83
CA TRP A 169 -1.65 16.92 -5.65
C TRP A 169 -2.65 17.03 -6.82
N LYS A 170 -3.39 18.14 -6.91
CA LYS A 170 -4.41 18.41 -7.94
C LYS A 170 -3.93 19.44 -8.97
N ASP A 171 -2.63 19.63 -9.12
CA ASP A 171 -2.08 20.45 -10.19
C ASP A 171 -2.47 19.88 -11.56
N ASN A 172 -2.91 20.77 -12.47
CA ASN A 172 -3.36 20.39 -13.80
C ASN A 172 -2.19 20.10 -14.76
N ASN A 173 -0.97 20.53 -14.43
CA ASN A 173 0.19 20.31 -15.27
C ASN A 173 0.97 19.06 -14.83
N PHE A 174 1.13 18.11 -15.75
CA PHE A 174 1.78 16.83 -15.46
C PHE A 174 3.27 16.96 -15.07
N GLN A 175 3.99 17.97 -15.56
CA GLN A 175 5.41 18.17 -15.22
C GLN A 175 5.54 18.62 -13.77
N VAL A 176 4.67 19.53 -13.33
CA VAL A 176 4.61 19.95 -11.91
C VAL A 176 4.26 18.74 -11.03
N ILE A 177 3.29 17.92 -11.42
CA ILE A 177 2.96 16.69 -10.67
C ILE A 177 4.14 15.71 -10.62
N GLN A 178 4.84 15.47 -11.73
CA GLN A 178 6.03 14.61 -11.74
C GLN A 178 7.10 15.09 -10.78
N LEU A 179 7.39 16.40 -10.77
CA LEU A 179 8.37 16.99 -9.86
C LEU A 179 7.90 16.92 -8.41
N LYS A 180 6.61 17.16 -8.11
CA LYS A 180 6.05 17.02 -6.75
C LYS A 180 6.16 15.59 -6.23
N VAL A 181 5.82 14.62 -7.07
CA VAL A 181 5.93 13.19 -6.74
C VAL A 181 7.39 12.82 -6.46
N ARG A 182 8.32 13.28 -7.31
CA ARG A 182 9.77 13.08 -7.09
C ARG A 182 10.25 13.74 -5.80
N ALA A 183 9.86 14.99 -5.55
CA ALA A 183 10.23 15.73 -4.34
C ALA A 183 9.76 15.01 -3.06
N ALA A 184 8.55 14.45 -3.06
CA ALA A 184 8.05 13.67 -1.94
C ALA A 184 8.86 12.39 -1.70
N GLY A 185 9.26 11.69 -2.76
CA GLY A 185 10.17 10.53 -2.66
C GLY A 185 11.53 10.93 -2.10
N LEU A 186 12.12 12.01 -2.59
CA LEU A 186 13.40 12.54 -2.11
C LEU A 186 13.36 12.91 -0.62
N LEU A 187 12.29 13.58 -0.18
CA LEU A 187 12.09 13.92 1.23
C LEU A 187 11.98 12.68 2.11
N ALA A 188 11.37 11.60 1.61
CA ALA A 188 11.30 10.33 2.32
C ALA A 188 12.66 9.60 2.38
N GLN A 189 13.51 9.75 1.37
CA GLN A 189 14.85 9.14 1.36
C GLN A 189 15.87 9.88 2.23
N LYS A 190 15.93 11.22 2.11
CA LYS A 190 16.94 12.03 2.81
C LYS A 190 16.52 12.47 4.20
N GLY A 191 15.23 12.59 4.44
CA GLY A 191 14.67 13.27 5.59
C GLY A 191 14.47 12.40 6.83
N SER A 192 14.31 13.03 8.00
CA SER A 192 13.67 12.39 9.16
C SER A 192 12.17 12.26 8.89
N PHE A 193 11.79 11.20 8.18
CA PHE A 193 10.46 11.05 7.63
C PHE A 193 9.56 10.22 8.55
N SER A 194 8.64 10.91 9.24
CA SER A 194 7.69 10.32 10.18
C SER A 194 6.43 9.78 9.48
N LYS A 195 5.67 8.89 10.15
CA LYS A 195 4.36 8.45 9.69
C LYS A 195 3.39 9.64 9.49
N THR A 196 3.53 10.71 10.28
CA THR A 196 2.75 11.95 10.12
C THR A 196 3.02 12.61 8.76
N SER A 197 4.30 12.75 8.37
CA SER A 197 4.68 13.24 7.05
C SER A 197 4.26 12.28 5.93
N GLY A 198 4.37 10.98 6.19
CA GLY A 198 3.90 9.93 5.29
C GLY A 198 2.42 10.05 4.95
N ARG A 199 1.54 10.27 5.93
CA ARG A 199 0.09 10.43 5.69
C ARG A 199 -0.20 11.56 4.70
N VAL A 200 0.44 12.72 4.86
CA VAL A 200 0.26 13.88 3.95
C VAL A 200 0.67 13.56 2.51
N VAL A 201 1.75 12.79 2.34
CA VAL A 201 2.19 12.31 1.02
C VAL A 201 1.21 11.27 0.44
N LEU A 202 0.73 10.35 1.28
CA LEU A 202 -0.17 9.27 0.90
C LEU A 202 -1.61 9.73 0.63
N GLU A 203 -1.98 10.96 0.97
CA GLU A 203 -3.23 11.59 0.49
C GLU A 203 -3.26 11.75 -1.04
N GLY A 204 -2.10 11.89 -1.68
CA GLY A 204 -2.00 12.21 -3.11
C GLY A 204 -1.27 11.17 -3.96
N LEU A 205 -0.19 10.56 -3.46
CA LEU A 205 0.61 9.61 -4.24
C LEU A 205 -0.18 8.42 -4.80
N PRO A 206 -1.07 7.75 -4.03
CA PRO A 206 -1.75 6.56 -4.53
C PRO A 206 -2.64 6.85 -5.74
N GLU A 207 -3.19 8.06 -5.86
CA GLU A 207 -3.97 8.48 -7.02
C GLU A 207 -3.13 8.58 -8.31
N LYS A 208 -1.82 8.79 -8.18
CA LYS A 208 -0.89 8.99 -9.31
C LYS A 208 -0.31 7.69 -9.84
N LEU A 209 -0.53 6.55 -9.17
CA LEU A 209 -0.03 5.24 -9.61
C LEU A 209 -0.45 4.88 -11.03
N GLY A 210 -1.72 5.11 -11.38
CA GLY A 210 -2.24 4.85 -12.72
C GLY A 210 -1.98 5.96 -13.74
N ASP A 211 -1.31 7.05 -13.36
CA ASP A 211 -1.00 8.11 -14.32
C ASP A 211 0.14 7.67 -15.27
N ALA A 212 -0.04 7.88 -16.57
CA ALA A 212 0.89 7.36 -17.57
C ALA A 212 2.30 8.00 -17.50
N LYS A 213 2.40 9.22 -16.95
CA LYS A 213 3.65 9.99 -16.96
C LYS A 213 4.29 10.03 -15.57
N SER A 214 3.49 10.08 -14.52
CA SER A 214 3.95 10.17 -13.14
C SER A 214 3.91 8.85 -12.38
N GLY A 215 3.26 7.80 -12.90
CA GLY A 215 3.12 6.51 -12.23
C GLY A 215 4.44 5.84 -11.86
N VAL A 216 5.46 5.93 -12.71
CA VAL A 216 6.80 5.39 -12.41
C VAL A 216 7.41 6.11 -11.20
N HIS A 217 7.37 7.46 -11.20
CA HIS A 217 7.85 8.24 -10.06
C HIS A 217 7.01 8.00 -8.80
N ALA A 218 5.70 7.79 -8.95
CA ALA A 218 4.82 7.50 -7.83
C ALA A 218 5.19 6.18 -7.14
N ARG A 219 5.45 5.13 -7.91
CA ARG A 219 5.91 3.83 -7.38
C ARG A 219 7.24 3.96 -6.64
N GLU A 220 8.22 4.66 -7.21
CA GLU A 220 9.52 4.85 -6.54
C GLU A 220 9.37 5.69 -5.26
N SER A 221 8.54 6.74 -5.28
CA SER A 221 8.28 7.55 -4.10
C SER A 221 7.54 6.76 -3.02
N LEU A 222 6.62 5.86 -3.38
CA LEU A 222 6.00 4.94 -2.41
C LEU A 222 7.01 3.96 -1.80
N CYS A 223 7.94 3.40 -2.59
CA CYS A 223 9.04 2.59 -2.07
C CYS A 223 9.94 3.39 -1.12
N SER A 224 10.14 4.67 -1.40
CA SER A 224 10.90 5.58 -0.53
C SER A 224 10.20 5.81 0.80
N VAL A 225 8.88 6.05 0.77
CA VAL A 225 8.04 6.14 1.98
C VAL A 225 8.05 4.83 2.75
N ALA A 226 7.95 3.68 2.07
CA ALA A 226 8.02 2.36 2.67
C ALA A 226 9.38 2.08 3.35
N SER A 227 10.47 2.62 2.81
CA SER A 227 11.81 2.52 3.41
C SER A 227 11.92 3.31 4.71
N ALA A 228 11.25 4.46 4.80
CA ALA A 228 11.26 5.32 5.97
C ALA A 228 10.26 4.86 7.06
N CYS A 229 9.02 4.57 6.68
CA CYS A 229 7.91 4.30 7.61
C CYS A 229 7.60 2.81 7.81
N GLY A 230 8.22 1.93 7.02
CA GLY A 230 7.92 0.50 6.97
C GLY A 230 6.92 0.16 5.86
N LEU A 231 7.18 -0.94 5.16
CA LEU A 231 6.34 -1.40 4.05
C LEU A 231 4.93 -1.81 4.52
N PRO A 232 4.72 -2.58 5.62
CA PRO A 232 3.38 -2.99 6.04
C PRO A 232 2.43 -1.80 6.25
N TRP A 233 2.85 -0.81 7.03
CA TRP A 233 2.07 0.40 7.26
C TRP A 233 1.79 1.18 5.96
N THR A 234 2.82 1.39 5.14
CA THR A 234 2.67 2.12 3.87
C THR A 234 1.69 1.40 2.93
N ALA A 235 1.79 0.07 2.84
CA ALA A 235 0.93 -0.74 1.99
C ALA A 235 -0.54 -0.70 2.46
N GLU A 236 -0.79 -0.72 3.77
CA GLU A 236 -2.15 -0.58 4.33
C GLU A 236 -2.79 0.77 3.97
N GLU A 237 -2.06 1.87 4.16
CA GLU A 237 -2.55 3.21 3.83
C GLU A 237 -2.79 3.38 2.31
N VAL A 238 -1.89 2.84 1.47
CA VAL A 238 -2.06 2.83 0.00
C VAL A 238 -3.30 2.03 -0.39
N PHE A 239 -3.51 0.84 0.18
CA PHE A 239 -4.65 -0.01 -0.17
C PHE A 239 -5.98 0.60 0.29
N ASN A 240 -6.03 1.16 1.49
CA ASN A 240 -7.19 1.90 1.97
C ASN A 240 -7.56 3.04 1.00
N SER A 241 -6.58 3.82 0.57
CA SER A 241 -6.78 4.91 -0.38
C SER A 241 -7.23 4.40 -1.76
N VAL A 242 -6.49 3.49 -2.38
CA VAL A 242 -6.74 3.05 -3.76
C VAL A 242 -8.02 2.23 -3.91
N PHE A 243 -8.36 1.38 -2.93
CA PHE A 243 -9.59 0.58 -3.01
C PHE A 243 -10.84 1.34 -2.56
N SER A 244 -10.69 2.45 -1.82
CA SER A 244 -11.79 3.41 -1.64
C SER A 244 -12.13 4.11 -2.97
N GLN A 245 -11.15 4.24 -3.86
CA GLN A 245 -11.30 4.82 -5.19
C GLN A 245 -11.72 3.75 -6.19
N LYS A 246 -12.73 4.04 -7.02
CA LYS A 246 -13.22 3.12 -8.06
C LYS A 246 -12.42 3.20 -9.36
N ASN A 247 -11.10 3.43 -9.30
CA ASN A 247 -10.24 3.50 -10.48
C ASN A 247 -9.50 2.17 -10.69
N PRO A 248 -9.89 1.34 -11.67
CA PRO A 248 -9.27 0.02 -11.88
C PRO A 248 -7.79 0.10 -12.26
N LYS A 249 -7.34 1.20 -12.86
CA LYS A 249 -5.93 1.36 -13.23
C LYS A 249 -5.06 1.57 -12.00
N ASN A 250 -5.49 2.44 -11.07
CA ASN A 250 -4.78 2.63 -9.80
C ASN A 250 -4.77 1.35 -8.97
N GLN A 251 -5.87 0.60 -8.95
CA GLN A 251 -5.94 -0.71 -8.27
C GLN A 251 -4.94 -1.72 -8.84
N ALA A 252 -4.88 -1.87 -10.17
CA ALA A 252 -3.93 -2.77 -10.82
C ALA A 252 -2.47 -2.35 -10.54
N GLU A 253 -2.15 -1.06 -10.65
CA GLU A 253 -0.80 -0.55 -10.39
C GLU A 253 -0.40 -0.65 -8.92
N ALA A 254 -1.33 -0.49 -7.97
CA ALA A 254 -1.07 -0.66 -6.54
C ALA A 254 -0.78 -2.13 -6.18
N LEU A 255 -1.54 -3.07 -6.74
CA LEU A 255 -1.29 -4.51 -6.58
C LEU A 255 0.07 -4.92 -7.18
N GLY A 256 0.38 -4.39 -8.37
CA GLY A 256 1.67 -4.60 -9.03
C GLY A 256 2.84 -4.01 -8.24
N TRP A 257 2.68 -2.78 -7.73
CA TRP A 257 3.67 -2.14 -6.85
C TRP A 257 3.92 -2.97 -5.59
N LEU A 258 2.87 -3.43 -4.91
CA LEU A 258 3.03 -4.22 -3.69
C LEU A 258 3.73 -5.57 -3.99
N SER A 259 3.42 -6.20 -5.12
CA SER A 259 4.07 -7.43 -5.55
C SER A 259 5.59 -7.25 -5.71
N ALA A 260 6.02 -6.13 -6.29
CA ALA A 260 7.44 -5.78 -6.41
C ALA A 260 8.04 -5.41 -5.05
N ALA A 261 7.36 -4.58 -4.27
CA ALA A 261 7.83 -4.14 -2.97
C ALA A 261 8.00 -5.30 -1.98
N ILE A 262 7.12 -6.31 -1.97
CA ILE A 262 7.31 -7.50 -1.12
C ILE A 262 8.58 -8.26 -1.50
N LYS A 263 8.95 -8.33 -2.78
CA LYS A 263 10.21 -8.95 -3.22
C LYS A 263 11.44 -8.13 -2.78
N ASP A 264 11.32 -6.81 -2.74
CA ASP A 264 12.44 -5.94 -2.37
C ASP A 264 12.61 -5.78 -0.86
N PHE A 265 11.52 -5.76 -0.08
CA PHE A 265 11.55 -5.46 1.36
C PHE A 265 11.31 -6.69 2.25
N GLY A 266 10.84 -7.79 1.67
CA GLY A 266 10.35 -8.96 2.40
C GLY A 266 8.90 -8.82 2.88
N PHE A 267 8.41 -9.89 3.51
CA PHE A 267 7.00 -10.04 3.93
C PHE A 267 6.78 -9.95 5.46
N ALA A 268 7.82 -9.62 6.23
CA ALA A 268 7.72 -9.54 7.68
C ALA A 268 6.80 -8.40 8.15
N GLY A 269 5.97 -8.67 9.17
CA GLY A 269 5.10 -7.67 9.80
C GLY A 269 3.82 -7.32 9.03
N PHE A 270 3.50 -8.06 7.96
CA PHE A 270 2.28 -7.85 7.19
C PHE A 270 1.03 -8.37 7.91
N ASN A 271 -0.04 -7.57 7.92
CA ASN A 271 -1.37 -8.01 8.33
C ASN A 271 -2.05 -8.80 7.20
N VAL A 272 -1.75 -10.10 7.13
CA VAL A 272 -2.27 -10.99 6.08
C VAL A 272 -3.80 -10.91 5.95
N LYS A 273 -4.54 -10.81 7.06
CA LYS A 273 -6.01 -10.75 7.04
C LYS A 273 -6.53 -9.49 6.34
N PHE A 274 -5.89 -8.34 6.59
CA PHE A 274 -6.21 -7.09 5.90
C PHE A 274 -6.00 -7.24 4.38
N PHE A 275 -4.81 -7.69 3.96
CA PHE A 275 -4.49 -7.84 2.54
C PHE A 275 -5.34 -8.89 1.86
N LEU A 276 -5.63 -10.03 2.50
CA LEU A 276 -6.54 -11.06 1.98
C LEU A 276 -7.92 -10.48 1.65
N THR A 277 -8.45 -9.58 2.47
CA THR A 277 -9.75 -8.94 2.23
C THR A 277 -9.72 -8.12 0.94
N HIS A 278 -8.70 -7.27 0.76
CA HIS A 278 -8.55 -6.47 -0.45
C HIS A 278 -8.20 -7.31 -1.69
N ILE A 279 -7.41 -8.37 -1.53
CA ILE A 279 -7.09 -9.31 -2.60
C ILE A 279 -8.34 -9.99 -3.11
N LYS A 280 -9.22 -10.50 -2.23
CA LYS A 280 -10.50 -11.12 -2.65
C LYS A 280 -11.38 -10.13 -3.43
N VAL A 281 -11.45 -8.87 -2.98
CA VAL A 281 -12.13 -7.80 -3.74
C VAL A 281 -11.51 -7.61 -5.12
N ALA A 282 -10.18 -7.60 -5.21
CA ALA A 282 -9.47 -7.45 -6.48
C ALA A 282 -9.62 -8.65 -7.42
N LEU A 283 -9.64 -9.88 -6.91
CA LEU A 283 -9.89 -11.11 -7.68
C LEU A 283 -11.33 -11.15 -8.22
N ALA A 284 -12.28 -10.56 -7.51
CA ALA A 284 -13.67 -10.40 -7.94
C ALA A 284 -13.91 -9.18 -8.84
N ALA A 285 -12.89 -8.36 -9.11
CA ALA A 285 -13.04 -7.14 -9.90
C ALA A 285 -13.44 -7.44 -11.36
N GLN A 286 -14.26 -6.57 -11.96
CA GLN A 286 -14.65 -6.71 -13.36
C GLN A 286 -13.46 -6.50 -14.33
N SER A 287 -12.49 -5.68 -13.92
CA SER A 287 -11.31 -5.37 -14.73
C SER A 287 -10.34 -6.56 -14.79
N PRO A 288 -10.03 -7.09 -15.99
CA PRO A 288 -9.05 -8.16 -16.14
C PRO A 288 -7.65 -7.78 -15.64
N ALA A 289 -7.26 -6.50 -15.79
CA ALA A 289 -5.97 -6.01 -15.32
C ALA A 289 -5.84 -6.10 -13.79
N VAL A 290 -6.91 -5.73 -13.07
CA VAL A 290 -6.94 -5.82 -11.59
C VAL A 290 -6.89 -7.27 -11.14
N ARG A 291 -7.66 -8.16 -11.78
CA ARG A 291 -7.64 -9.59 -11.46
C ARG A 291 -6.27 -10.22 -11.70
N THR A 292 -5.65 -9.91 -12.84
CA THR A 292 -4.31 -10.43 -13.19
C THR A 292 -3.24 -9.96 -12.20
N ALA A 293 -3.28 -8.67 -11.82
CA ALA A 293 -2.39 -8.12 -10.81
C ALA A 293 -2.62 -8.75 -9.42
N ALA A 294 -3.88 -9.03 -9.06
CA ALA A 294 -4.22 -9.70 -7.81
C ALA A 294 -3.72 -11.16 -7.77
N VAL A 295 -3.89 -11.91 -8.86
CA VAL A 295 -3.35 -13.28 -8.98
C VAL A 295 -1.83 -13.26 -8.86
N SER A 296 -1.15 -12.31 -9.51
CA SER A 296 0.31 -12.15 -9.40
C SER A 296 0.75 -11.87 -7.96
N LEU A 297 0.04 -10.98 -7.25
CA LEU A 297 0.31 -10.69 -5.84
C LEU A 297 0.10 -11.93 -4.95
N VAL A 298 -0.95 -12.70 -5.21
CA VAL A 298 -1.22 -13.97 -4.53
C VAL A 298 -0.07 -14.95 -4.71
N GLY A 299 0.48 -15.07 -5.93
CA GLY A 299 1.69 -15.85 -6.20
C GLY A 299 2.89 -15.36 -5.39
N VAL A 300 3.14 -14.05 -5.33
CA VAL A 300 4.23 -13.49 -4.53
C VAL A 300 4.09 -13.83 -3.05
N ILE A 301 2.89 -13.65 -2.48
CA ILE A 301 2.64 -13.95 -1.06
C ILE A 301 2.78 -15.46 -0.78
N TYR A 302 2.36 -16.31 -1.72
CA TYR A 302 2.53 -17.76 -1.62
C TYR A 302 3.99 -18.20 -1.49
N MET A 303 4.93 -17.50 -2.13
CA MET A 303 6.37 -17.79 -1.95
C MET A 303 6.79 -17.68 -0.48
N TYR A 304 6.21 -16.73 0.25
CA TYR A 304 6.55 -16.49 1.66
C TYR A 304 5.72 -17.34 2.63
N MET A 305 4.45 -17.63 2.32
CA MET A 305 3.53 -18.33 3.22
C MET A 305 3.40 -19.84 2.95
N GLY A 306 3.92 -20.29 1.80
CA GLY A 306 3.91 -21.69 1.38
C GLY A 306 2.52 -22.27 1.09
N PRO A 307 2.43 -23.62 0.98
CA PRO A 307 1.22 -24.32 0.58
C PRO A 307 -0.04 -24.00 1.39
N ARG A 308 0.11 -23.69 2.69
CA ARG A 308 -1.02 -23.39 3.58
C ARG A 308 -1.79 -22.13 3.13
N PHE A 309 -1.16 -21.21 2.40
CA PHE A 309 -1.83 -20.01 1.87
C PHE A 309 -2.96 -20.33 0.88
N ARG A 310 -2.85 -21.45 0.16
CA ARG A 310 -3.88 -21.91 -0.78
C ARG A 310 -5.25 -22.12 -0.12
N THR A 311 -5.26 -22.43 1.17
CA THR A 311 -6.49 -22.71 1.93
C THR A 311 -7.42 -21.50 2.07
N PHE A 312 -6.92 -20.28 1.86
CA PHE A 312 -7.74 -19.05 1.94
C PHE A 312 -8.61 -18.80 0.70
N PHE A 313 -8.37 -19.53 -0.38
CA PHE A 313 -9.03 -19.35 -1.68
C PHE A 313 -9.92 -20.54 -2.08
N GLU A 314 -10.06 -21.57 -1.24
CA GLU A 314 -10.80 -22.81 -1.56
C GLU A 314 -12.26 -22.58 -1.98
N ASP A 315 -12.89 -21.53 -1.43
CA ASP A 315 -14.29 -21.18 -1.72
C ASP A 315 -14.47 -20.35 -3.00
N GLU A 316 -13.38 -20.06 -3.72
CA GLU A 316 -13.43 -19.30 -4.97
C GLU A 316 -13.91 -20.16 -6.15
N LYS A 317 -14.36 -19.50 -7.22
CA LYS A 317 -14.85 -20.18 -8.43
C LYS A 317 -13.75 -21.04 -9.07
N GLN A 318 -14.11 -22.23 -9.59
CA GLN A 318 -13.16 -23.19 -10.18
C GLN A 318 -12.21 -22.59 -11.23
N ALA A 319 -12.72 -21.68 -12.08
CA ALA A 319 -11.89 -21.00 -13.09
C ALA A 319 -10.82 -20.10 -12.46
N LEU A 320 -11.13 -19.43 -11.34
CA LEU A 320 -10.20 -18.60 -10.60
C LEU A 320 -9.19 -19.45 -9.83
N LEU A 321 -9.65 -20.53 -9.19
CA LEU A 321 -8.77 -21.52 -8.54
C LEU A 321 -7.71 -22.04 -9.51
N THR A 322 -8.11 -22.37 -10.74
CA THR A 322 -7.18 -22.82 -11.79
C THR A 322 -6.12 -21.76 -12.11
N GLN A 323 -6.48 -20.48 -12.14
CA GLN A 323 -5.54 -19.38 -12.38
C GLN A 323 -4.58 -19.17 -11.21
N ILE A 324 -5.09 -19.27 -9.97
CA ILE A 324 -4.28 -19.17 -8.75
C ILE A 324 -3.30 -20.34 -8.66
N ASP A 325 -3.77 -21.56 -8.89
CA ASP A 325 -2.95 -22.78 -8.88
C ASP A 325 -1.86 -22.72 -9.95
N ALA A 326 -2.19 -22.24 -11.15
CA ALA A 326 -1.20 -22.03 -12.21
C ALA A 326 -0.14 -20.98 -11.81
N GLU A 327 -0.52 -19.95 -11.05
CA GLU A 327 0.44 -18.97 -10.54
C GLU A 327 1.32 -19.57 -9.43
N PHE A 328 0.74 -20.38 -8.54
CA PHE A 328 1.46 -21.10 -7.48
C PHE A 328 2.50 -22.04 -8.06
N GLU A 329 2.18 -22.82 -9.10
CA GLU A 329 3.16 -23.69 -9.74
C GLU A 329 4.31 -22.94 -10.42
N LYS A 330 4.11 -21.69 -10.88
CA LYS A 330 5.22 -20.87 -11.42
C LYS A 330 6.21 -20.43 -10.35
N VAL A 331 5.72 -20.16 -9.15
CA VAL A 331 6.53 -19.65 -8.04
C VAL A 331 7.03 -20.78 -7.12
N LYS A 332 6.47 -21.98 -7.23
CA LYS A 332 6.85 -23.16 -6.47
C LYS A 332 8.31 -23.52 -6.72
N GLY A 333 9.08 -23.64 -5.65
CA GLY A 333 10.52 -23.93 -5.72
C GLY A 333 11.40 -22.69 -5.93
N GLN A 334 10.84 -21.49 -6.08
CA GLN A 334 11.61 -20.25 -5.97
C GLN A 334 11.71 -19.87 -4.49
N ALA A 335 12.94 -19.80 -3.96
CA ALA A 335 13.15 -19.23 -2.64
C ALA A 335 12.76 -17.74 -2.65
N PRO A 336 12.10 -17.22 -1.59
CA PRO A 336 11.83 -15.80 -1.49
C PRO A 336 13.14 -15.01 -1.62
N PRO A 337 13.19 -13.94 -2.43
CA PRO A 337 14.40 -13.15 -2.56
C PRO A 337 14.78 -12.53 -1.22
N ALA A 338 16.08 -12.56 -0.90
CA ALA A 338 16.60 -11.85 0.27
C ALA A 338 16.22 -10.36 0.18
N PRO A 339 15.65 -9.76 1.24
CA PRO A 339 15.28 -8.34 1.22
C PRO A 339 16.48 -7.47 0.85
N THR A 340 16.30 -6.56 -0.11
CA THR A 340 17.31 -5.59 -0.58
C THR A 340 17.05 -4.18 -0.07
N ARG A 341 15.89 -3.93 0.54
CA ARG A 341 15.46 -2.62 1.08
C ARG A 341 14.78 -2.76 2.44
N GLY A 342 14.74 -1.66 3.21
CA GLY A 342 13.97 -1.55 4.44
C GLY A 342 14.62 -2.12 5.71
N VAL A 343 13.82 -2.27 6.77
CA VAL A 343 14.28 -2.70 8.09
C VAL A 343 14.75 -4.15 8.13
N ALA A 344 14.19 -5.03 7.29
CA ALA A 344 14.62 -6.42 7.15
C ALA A 344 16.04 -6.53 6.55
N PHE A 345 16.36 -5.72 5.54
CA PHE A 345 17.73 -5.60 4.99
C PHE A 345 18.73 -5.04 6.01
N ARG A 346 18.35 -4.01 6.79
CA ARG A 346 19.24 -3.50 7.85
C ARG A 346 19.57 -4.56 8.90
N ARG A 347 18.58 -5.38 9.27
CA ARG A 347 18.74 -6.44 10.27
C ARG A 347 19.58 -7.62 9.74
N SER A 348 19.47 -7.96 8.46
CA SER A 348 20.35 -8.97 7.85
C SER A 348 21.79 -8.45 7.67
N TYR A 349 21.98 -7.17 7.37
CA TYR A 349 23.31 -6.56 7.27
C TYR A 349 24.01 -6.40 8.63
N GLU A 350 23.28 -6.00 9.67
CA GLU A 350 23.81 -5.88 11.05
C GLU A 350 24.22 -7.24 11.64
N ASN A 351 23.55 -8.34 11.26
CA ASN A 351 23.94 -9.69 11.69
C ASN A 351 25.20 -10.24 10.97
N VAL A 352 25.63 -9.64 9.85
CA VAL A 352 26.82 -10.08 9.11
C VAL A 352 28.09 -9.38 9.59
N CYS A 353 27.98 -8.25 10.32
CA CYS A 353 29.12 -7.53 10.88
C CYS A 353 29.41 -7.83 12.37
N ASP A 354 28.70 -8.77 13.01
CA ASP A 354 28.93 -9.19 14.40
C ASP A 354 29.64 -10.56 14.52
N VAL A 355 30.54 -10.87 13.58
CA VAL A 355 31.50 -11.97 13.74
C VAL A 355 32.90 -11.42 13.51
N ASP A 356 33.71 -11.49 14.57
CA ASP A 356 35.15 -11.19 14.68
C ASP A 356 35.56 -9.82 15.27
N ASP A 357 35.34 -9.62 16.58
CA ASP A 357 36.25 -8.81 17.41
C ASP A 357 37.34 -9.74 17.97
N GLY A 358 38.40 -9.89 17.19
CA GLY A 358 39.46 -10.87 17.38
C GLY A 358 40.86 -10.41 16.95
N GLY A 359 41.15 -9.11 16.93
CA GLY A 359 42.51 -8.58 17.02
C GLY A 359 43.26 -8.25 15.70
N GLY A 360 43.77 -7.02 15.65
CA GLY A 360 45.12 -6.73 15.14
C GLY A 360 45.31 -6.41 13.65
N GLY A 361 45.19 -5.12 13.30
CA GLY A 361 46.21 -4.42 12.50
C GLY A 361 46.25 -4.56 10.97
N GLY A 362 45.96 -3.44 10.29
CA GLY A 362 46.79 -2.98 9.17
C GLY A 362 46.28 -3.17 7.73
N GLY A 363 45.77 -2.09 7.13
CA GLY A 363 46.19 -1.63 5.79
C GLY A 363 45.57 -2.24 4.53
N GLY A 364 44.76 -1.43 3.83
CA GLY A 364 44.92 -1.18 2.39
C GLY A 364 44.17 -2.06 1.38
N GLY A 365 43.06 -1.51 0.86
CA GLY A 365 42.68 -1.41 -0.57
C GLY A 365 42.76 -2.62 -1.52
N GLY A 366 41.65 -2.88 -2.24
CA GLY A 366 41.71 -3.50 -3.57
C GLY A 366 40.55 -4.45 -3.90
N ALA A 367 39.98 -4.25 -5.08
CA ALA A 367 38.81 -4.91 -5.62
C ALA A 367 38.98 -6.40 -5.97
N GLY A 368 37.85 -7.13 -5.94
CA GLY A 368 37.51 -8.14 -6.94
C GLY A 368 37.44 -9.60 -6.45
N GLY A 369 36.34 -10.28 -6.79
CA GLY A 369 36.36 -11.73 -7.05
C GLY A 369 35.48 -12.62 -6.14
N ARG A 370 34.22 -12.78 -6.55
CA ARG A 370 33.34 -13.96 -6.44
C ARG A 370 33.92 -15.23 -5.81
N GLU A 371 33.24 -15.77 -4.80
CA GLU A 371 33.08 -17.22 -4.65
C GLU A 371 31.63 -17.59 -4.32
N LYS A 372 31.12 -18.58 -5.06
CA LYS A 372 29.90 -19.33 -4.73
C LYS A 372 30.25 -20.23 -3.56
N ALA A 373 29.49 -20.11 -2.47
CA ALA A 373 29.31 -21.21 -1.53
C ALA A 373 27.87 -21.70 -1.71
N ASP A 374 27.71 -22.72 -2.55
CA ASP A 374 26.64 -23.69 -2.40
C ASP A 374 27.08 -24.56 -1.21
N GLU A 375 26.39 -24.47 -0.07
CA GLU A 375 26.27 -25.55 0.94
C GLU A 375 25.21 -25.13 1.99
N ASP A 376 24.17 -25.96 2.07
CA ASP A 376 23.22 -26.11 3.17
C ASP A 376 22.32 -24.92 3.56
N VAL A 377 21.33 -24.64 2.70
CA VAL A 377 20.08 -24.00 3.16
C VAL A 377 19.29 -25.06 3.92
N GLU A 378 19.58 -25.20 5.21
CA GLU A 378 18.61 -25.81 6.12
C GLU A 378 17.29 -25.05 6.00
N GLU A 379 16.20 -25.80 5.93
CA GLU A 379 14.86 -25.31 5.66
C GLU A 379 14.51 -24.09 6.52
N ASP A 380 14.47 -22.92 5.89
CA ASP A 380 13.88 -21.66 6.36
C ASP A 380 12.33 -21.76 6.50
N GLY A 381 11.82 -22.95 6.84
CA GLY A 381 10.40 -23.22 7.06
C GLY A 381 9.90 -22.70 8.40
N ASP A 382 10.80 -22.42 9.34
CA ASP A 382 10.44 -22.04 10.72
C ASP A 382 10.08 -20.55 10.86
N ILE A 383 10.66 -19.68 10.01
CA ILE A 383 10.30 -18.24 9.97
C ILE A 383 8.89 -18.06 9.37
N VAL A 384 8.46 -18.96 8.49
CA VAL A 384 7.17 -18.89 7.79
C VAL A 384 5.99 -19.17 8.72
N GLU A 385 6.17 -20.02 9.75
CA GLU A 385 5.13 -20.34 10.72
C GLU A 385 4.76 -19.15 11.63
N ASP A 386 5.65 -18.17 11.81
CA ASP A 386 5.43 -17.01 12.67
C ASP A 386 4.83 -15.79 11.93
N LEU A 387 4.76 -15.86 10.59
CA LEU A 387 4.22 -14.79 9.74
C LEU A 387 2.71 -14.91 9.47
N LEU A 388 2.09 -16.00 9.90
CA LEU A 388 0.65 -16.24 9.73
C LEU A 388 -0.11 -15.71 10.95
N PRO A 389 -1.13 -14.85 10.79
CA PRO A 389 -1.91 -14.38 11.92
C PRO A 389 -2.63 -15.56 12.59
N ARG A 390 -2.15 -15.91 13.78
CA ARG A 390 -2.71 -16.96 14.63
C ARG A 390 -3.96 -16.44 15.31
N THR A 391 -5.05 -17.19 15.19
CA THR A 391 -6.33 -16.93 15.82
C THR A 391 -6.33 -17.55 17.21
N ASP A 392 -6.58 -16.74 18.24
CA ASP A 392 -6.80 -17.28 19.57
C ASP A 392 -8.15 -17.99 19.63
N ILE A 393 -8.13 -19.31 19.86
CA ILE A 393 -9.33 -20.13 20.00
C ILE A 393 -9.72 -20.35 21.46
N SER A 394 -8.96 -19.82 22.43
CA SER A 394 -9.18 -20.05 23.87
C SER A 394 -10.62 -19.71 24.30
N SER A 395 -11.20 -18.65 23.74
CA SER A 395 -12.59 -18.24 24.03
C SER A 395 -13.65 -19.18 23.44
N LYS A 396 -13.31 -19.95 22.40
CA LYS A 396 -14.18 -20.96 21.78
C LYS A 396 -14.07 -22.32 22.49
N ILE A 397 -13.01 -22.56 23.26
CA ILE A 397 -12.86 -23.75 24.09
C ILE A 397 -13.59 -23.53 25.42
N THR A 398 -14.90 -23.74 25.41
CA THR A 398 -15.74 -23.57 26.58
C THR A 398 -15.65 -24.77 27.53
N ASN A 399 -15.95 -24.57 28.82
CA ASN A 399 -16.08 -25.67 29.78
C ASN A 399 -17.16 -26.70 29.36
N GLU A 400 -18.18 -26.25 28.64
CA GLU A 400 -19.22 -27.12 28.08
C GLU A 400 -18.63 -28.08 27.05
N LEU A 401 -17.77 -27.59 26.15
CA LEU A 401 -17.06 -28.41 25.17
C LEU A 401 -16.15 -29.45 25.84
N VAL A 402 -15.39 -29.05 26.86
CA VAL A 402 -14.53 -29.96 27.65
C VAL A 402 -15.35 -31.05 28.36
N THR A 403 -16.55 -30.69 28.83
CA THR A 403 -17.49 -31.63 29.47
C THR A 403 -18.06 -32.62 28.45
N LYS A 404 -18.49 -32.15 27.27
CA LYS A 404 -18.95 -33.02 26.16
C LYS A 404 -17.87 -34.01 25.76
N LEU A 405 -16.62 -33.54 25.65
CA LEU A 405 -15.49 -34.39 25.33
C LEU A 405 -15.32 -35.50 26.36
N SER A 406 -15.58 -35.27 27.64
CA SER A 406 -15.41 -36.23 28.75
C SER A 406 -16.65 -37.06 29.11
N ASP A 407 -17.73 -36.98 28.33
CA ASP A 407 -19.00 -37.62 28.65
C ASP A 407 -18.93 -39.15 28.58
N LYS A 408 -19.78 -39.84 29.38
CA LYS A 408 -19.90 -41.30 29.37
C LYS A 408 -20.45 -41.82 28.04
N ASN A 409 -21.31 -41.05 27.39
CA ASN A 409 -21.92 -41.37 26.11
C ASN A 409 -20.98 -41.02 24.95
N TRP A 410 -20.53 -42.04 24.21
CA TRP A 410 -19.62 -41.87 23.08
C TRP A 410 -20.16 -40.98 21.97
N LYS A 411 -21.50 -40.85 21.84
CA LYS A 411 -22.12 -39.93 20.87
C LYS A 411 -21.92 -38.47 21.24
N ILE A 412 -22.01 -38.15 22.54
CA ILE A 412 -21.76 -36.80 23.07
C ILE A 412 -20.27 -36.46 22.93
N ARG A 413 -19.39 -37.44 23.17
CA ARG A 413 -17.95 -37.28 22.89
C ARG A 413 -17.66 -37.03 21.40
N LYS A 414 -18.38 -37.70 20.51
CA LYS A 414 -18.28 -37.47 19.05
C LYS A 414 -18.71 -36.05 18.70
N GLU A 415 -19.83 -35.58 19.23
CA GLU A 415 -20.33 -34.23 19.00
C GLU A 415 -19.32 -33.18 19.46
N GLY A 416 -18.71 -33.35 20.65
CA GLY A 416 -17.64 -32.48 21.11
C GLY A 416 -16.41 -32.50 20.19
N LEU A 417 -16.02 -33.66 19.67
CA LEU A 417 -14.93 -33.78 18.69
C LEU A 417 -15.28 -33.14 17.34
N ASP A 418 -16.52 -33.29 16.85
CA ASP A 418 -16.99 -32.62 15.63
C ASP A 418 -17.03 -31.09 15.81
N GLU A 419 -17.39 -30.60 17.01
CA GLU A 419 -17.37 -29.18 17.37
C GLU A 419 -15.93 -28.63 17.38
N VAL A 420 -14.95 -29.38 17.91
CA VAL A 420 -13.52 -29.03 17.83
C VAL A 420 -13.04 -29.00 16.38
N VAL A 421 -13.44 -29.97 15.55
CA VAL A 421 -13.13 -29.96 14.10
C VAL A 421 -13.72 -28.72 13.43
N GLY A 422 -14.94 -28.31 13.79
CA GLY A 422 -15.55 -27.07 13.32
C GLY A 422 -14.74 -25.83 13.71
N ILE A 423 -14.33 -25.73 14.98
CA ILE A 423 -13.51 -24.62 15.48
C ILE A 423 -12.17 -24.53 14.74
N LEU A 424 -11.51 -25.67 14.49
CA LEU A 424 -10.23 -25.72 13.76
C LEU A 424 -10.39 -25.41 12.27
N ASN A 425 -11.49 -25.83 11.64
CA ASN A 425 -11.79 -25.47 10.26
C ASN A 425 -12.07 -23.96 10.11
N GLU A 426 -12.70 -23.34 11.10
CA GLU A 426 -12.90 -21.87 11.14
C GLU A 426 -11.61 -21.11 11.45
N ALA A 427 -10.71 -21.69 12.25
CA ALA A 427 -9.46 -21.09 12.69
C ALA A 427 -8.25 -21.92 12.21
N LYS A 428 -7.97 -21.84 10.90
CA LYS A 428 -6.89 -22.62 10.24
C LYS A 428 -5.48 -22.40 10.82
N PHE A 429 -5.27 -21.31 11.56
CA PHE A 429 -4.01 -20.99 12.26
C PHE A 429 -4.34 -20.57 13.67
N ILE A 430 -3.86 -21.32 14.68
CA ILE A 430 -4.19 -21.07 16.08
C ILE A 430 -2.96 -20.63 16.88
N THR A 431 -3.20 -19.85 17.94
CA THR A 431 -2.15 -19.52 18.91
C THR A 431 -1.73 -20.79 19.67
N PRO A 432 -0.51 -20.85 20.24
CA PRO A 432 -0.10 -21.97 21.09
C PRO A 432 -0.99 -22.14 22.34
N ALA A 433 -1.71 -21.09 22.73
CA ALA A 433 -2.65 -21.09 23.83
C ALA A 433 -3.96 -21.79 23.40
N ILE A 434 -4.04 -23.10 23.61
CA ILE A 434 -5.24 -23.91 23.36
C ILE A 434 -5.90 -24.42 24.66
N GLY A 435 -5.51 -23.86 25.80
CA GLY A 435 -6.13 -24.12 27.11
C GLY A 435 -6.19 -25.60 27.49
N GLU A 436 -7.34 -26.03 28.05
CA GLU A 436 -7.57 -27.41 28.52
C GLU A 436 -7.80 -28.43 27.39
N LEU A 437 -7.88 -27.97 26.14
CA LEU A 437 -8.16 -28.83 24.99
C LEU A 437 -7.11 -29.93 24.82
N GLN A 438 -5.83 -29.65 25.12
CA GLN A 438 -4.76 -30.65 25.04
C GLN A 438 -5.00 -31.85 25.96
N LEU A 439 -5.41 -31.59 27.21
CA LEU A 439 -5.71 -32.66 28.17
C LEU A 439 -6.95 -33.44 27.75
N ALA A 440 -8.00 -32.73 27.32
CA ALA A 440 -9.24 -33.35 26.86
C ALA A 440 -9.01 -34.27 25.64
N LEU A 441 -8.25 -33.81 24.63
CA LEU A 441 -7.92 -34.59 23.43
C LEU A 441 -7.02 -35.78 23.71
N ARG A 442 -6.05 -35.64 24.64
CA ARG A 442 -5.17 -36.76 25.02
C ARG A 442 -5.97 -37.97 25.51
N SER A 443 -7.05 -37.73 26.25
CA SER A 443 -7.94 -38.80 26.74
C SER A 443 -8.76 -39.51 25.64
N ARG A 444 -8.83 -38.93 24.42
CA ARG A 444 -9.54 -39.49 23.27
C ARG A 444 -8.66 -40.35 22.37
N LEU A 445 -7.35 -40.22 22.46
CA LEU A 445 -6.40 -41.12 21.79
C LEU A 445 -6.45 -42.55 22.33
N SER A 446 -6.90 -42.71 23.58
CA SER A 446 -7.09 -44.00 24.25
C SER A 446 -8.57 -44.37 24.45
N ASP A 447 -9.49 -43.81 23.63
CA ASP A 447 -10.92 -44.12 23.73
C ASP A 447 -11.19 -45.58 23.27
N SER A 448 -12.15 -46.24 23.91
CA SER A 448 -12.56 -47.60 23.52
C SER A 448 -13.23 -47.62 22.15
N ASN A 449 -13.77 -46.50 21.68
CA ASN A 449 -14.37 -46.36 20.37
C ASN A 449 -13.34 -45.90 19.32
N LYS A 450 -13.01 -46.80 18.38
CA LYS A 450 -12.05 -46.54 17.30
C LYS A 450 -12.41 -45.36 16.39
N ILE A 451 -13.69 -45.01 16.26
CA ILE A 451 -14.14 -43.84 15.48
C ILE A 451 -13.65 -42.56 16.16
N LEU A 452 -13.77 -42.49 17.49
CA LEU A 452 -13.31 -41.35 18.29
C LEU A 452 -11.80 -41.25 18.31
N VAL A 453 -11.10 -42.38 18.37
CA VAL A 453 -9.62 -42.41 18.26
C VAL A 453 -9.18 -41.84 16.91
N ARG A 454 -9.83 -42.26 15.80
CA ARG A 454 -9.51 -41.74 14.46
C ARG A 454 -9.80 -40.23 14.35
N LEU A 455 -10.91 -39.75 14.90
CA LEU A 455 -11.22 -38.31 14.91
C LEU A 455 -10.23 -37.53 15.77
N GLY A 456 -9.86 -38.06 16.94
CA GLY A 456 -8.88 -37.44 17.83
C GLY A 456 -7.49 -37.32 17.21
N VAL A 457 -7.06 -38.35 16.46
CA VAL A 457 -5.82 -38.29 15.67
C VAL A 457 -5.91 -37.25 14.57
N LEU A 458 -7.04 -37.17 13.85
CA LEU A 458 -7.26 -36.17 12.80
C LEU A 458 -7.22 -34.73 13.34
N VAL A 459 -7.71 -34.51 14.56
CA VAL A 459 -7.70 -33.18 15.20
C VAL A 459 -6.30 -32.76 15.66
N LEU A 460 -5.41 -33.71 15.93
CA LEU A 460 -4.03 -33.45 16.37
C LEU A 460 -3.02 -33.39 15.23
N ALA A 461 -3.38 -33.90 14.04
CA ALA A 461 -2.60 -33.85 12.82
C ALA A 461 -2.89 -32.55 12.06
#